data_AF-A0A5U4F8H0-F1
#
_entry.id   AF-A0A5U4F8H0-F1
#
_cell.length_a   1.000
_cell.length_b   1.000
_cell.length_c   1.000
_cell.angle_alpha   90.00
_cell.angle_beta   90.00
_cell.angle_gamma   90.00
#
_symmetry.space_group_name_H-M   'P 1'
#
loop_
_entity.id
_entity.type
_entity.pdbx_description
1 polymer ?
#
loop_
_entity_poly.entity_id
_entity_poly.type
_entity_poly.pdbx_seq_one_letter_code
_entity_poly.pdbx_strand_id
1 'polypeptide(L)' 'VQEAVMRIEAGLSTYEKELAIMGEDYQDIFRQQVRESEERRSAGLPRPVWITDTYQQQISDSRKPEEEQRAT' A
#
# COMPACT_ATOMS: atom_id res chain seq x y z
N VAL A 1 -1.97 -1.38 -14.03
CA VAL A 1 -1.93 -1.55 -12.55
C VAL A 1 -0.72 -2.35 -12.10
N GLN A 2 -0.55 -3.62 -12.54
CA GLN A 2 0.58 -4.47 -12.12
C GLN A 2 1.96 -3.86 -12.42
N GLU A 3 2.12 -3.21 -13.56
CA GLU A 3 3.38 -2.57 -13.96
C GLU A 3 3.78 -1.38 -13.05
N ALA A 4 2.80 -0.57 -12.62
CA ALA A 4 3.03 0.55 -11.72
C ALA A 4 3.50 0.07 -10.34
N VAL A 5 2.89 -1.03 -9.85
CA VAL A 5 3.28 -1.69 -8.60
C VAL A 5 4.72 -2.21 -8.70
N MET A 6 5.05 -2.94 -9.76
CA MET A 6 6.40 -3.48 -9.96
C MET A 6 7.46 -2.38 -10.03
N ARG A 7 7.16 -1.24 -10.68
CA ARG A 7 8.10 -0.09 -10.72
C ARG A 7 8.32 0.52 -9.34
N ILE A 8 7.28 0.64 -8.53
CA ILE A 8 7.38 1.17 -7.16
C ILE A 8 8.17 0.20 -6.27
N GLU A 9 7.86 -1.10 -6.32
CA GLU A 9 8.56 -2.14 -5.55
C GLU A 9 10.04 -2.25 -5.93
N ALA A 10 10.38 -2.11 -7.21
CA ALA A 10 11.77 -2.09 -7.68
C ALA A 10 12.50 -0.75 -7.43
N GLY A 11 11.84 0.25 -6.82
CA GLY A 11 12.40 1.59 -6.59
C GLY A 11 12.61 2.42 -7.87
N LEU A 12 12.04 1.99 -8.99
CA LEU A 12 12.15 2.66 -10.30
C LEU A 12 11.13 3.80 -10.45
N SER A 13 10.11 3.86 -9.58
CA SER A 13 9.08 4.90 -9.59
C SER A 13 8.56 5.19 -8.19
N THR A 14 7.72 6.22 -8.08
CA THR A 14 7.01 6.59 -6.84
C THR A 14 5.52 6.67 -7.12
N TYR A 15 4.70 6.58 -6.06
CA TYR A 15 3.24 6.77 -6.19
C TYR A 15 2.88 8.07 -6.91
N GLU A 16 3.59 9.16 -6.60
CA GLU A 16 3.40 10.45 -7.23
C GLU A 16 3.69 10.42 -8.74
N LYS A 17 4.78 9.75 -9.16
CA LYS A 17 5.13 9.62 -10.57
C LYS A 17 4.11 8.76 -11.33
N GLU A 18 3.67 7.65 -10.75
CA GLU A 18 2.67 6.78 -11.40
C GLU A 18 1.31 7.46 -11.51
N LEU A 19 0.88 8.24 -10.51
CA LEU A 19 -0.36 9.03 -10.59
C LEU A 19 -0.25 10.16 -11.62
N ALA A 20 0.89 10.84 -11.69
CA ALA A 20 1.14 11.85 -12.71
C ALA A 20 1.05 11.27 -14.13
N ILE A 21 1.54 10.04 -14.37
CA ILE A 21 1.39 9.33 -15.65
C ILE A 21 -0.09 9.07 -15.99
N MET A 22 -0.93 8.84 -14.98
CA MET A 22 -2.37 8.66 -15.14
C MET A 22 -3.14 9.98 -15.27
N GLY A 23 -2.46 11.13 -15.14
CA GLY A 23 -3.08 12.46 -15.17
C GLY A 23 -3.79 12.83 -13.86
N GLU A 24 -3.50 12.10 -12.77
CA GLU A 24 -4.11 12.29 -11.47
C GLU A 24 -3.17 13.07 -10.54
N ASP A 25 -3.74 13.93 -9.70
CA ASP A 25 -2.97 14.64 -8.67
C ASP A 25 -2.81 13.78 -7.42
N TYR A 26 -1.56 13.61 -6.98
CA TYR A 26 -1.24 12.79 -5.81
C TYR A 26 -1.90 13.31 -4.53
N GLN A 27 -1.96 14.63 -4.33
CA GLN A 27 -2.51 15.23 -3.12
C GLN A 27 -4.04 15.10 -3.07
N ASP A 28 -4.71 15.16 -4.22
CA ASP A 28 -6.15 14.93 -4.34
C ASP A 28 -6.50 13.46 -4.00
N ILE A 29 -5.80 12.50 -4.62
CA ILE A 29 -6.00 11.07 -4.38
C ILE A 29 -5.72 10.73 -2.92
N PHE A 30 -4.63 11.23 -2.35
CA PHE A 30 -4.28 10.98 -0.95
C PHE A 30 -5.34 11.53 0.02
N ARG A 31 -5.81 12.77 -0.20
CA ARG A 31 -6.89 13.35 0.61
C ARG A 31 -8.18 12.54 0.53
N GLN A 32 -8.53 12.06 -0.66
CA GLN A 32 -9.68 11.19 -0.84
C GLN A 32 -9.52 9.88 -0.06
N GLN A 33 -8.36 9.22 -0.16
CA GLN A 33 -8.09 7.97 0.56
C GLN A 33 -8.19 8.13 2.08
N VAL A 34 -7.69 9.24 2.63
CA VAL A 34 -7.80 9.55 4.07
C VAL A 34 -9.27 9.71 4.46
N ARG A 35 -10.03 10.52 3.70
CA ARG A 35 -11.46 10.74 3.97
C ARG A 35 -12.25 9.42 3.96
N GLU A 36 -12.08 8.62 2.92
CA GLU A 36 -12.77 7.33 2.79
C GLU A 36 -12.39 6.34 3.90
N SER A 37 -11.15 6.40 4.38
CA SER A 37 -10.70 5.53 5.47
C SER A 37 -11.38 5.91 6.79
N GLU A 38 -11.51 7.20 7.09
CA GLU A 38 -12.24 7.68 8.27
C GLU A 38 -13.74 7.42 8.17
N GLU A 39 -14.34 7.61 6.99
CA GLU A 39 -15.76 7.28 6.75
C GLU A 39 -16.02 5.78 7.01
N ARG A 40 -15.19 4.89 6.45
CA ARG A 40 -15.28 3.44 6.70
C ARG A 40 -15.14 3.12 8.18
N ARG A 41 -14.18 3.73 8.87
CA ARG A 41 -13.96 3.56 10.31
C ARG A 41 -15.19 3.97 11.12
N SER A 42 -15.79 5.11 10.78
CA SER A 42 -16.99 5.62 11.45
C SER A 42 -18.21 4.72 11.21
N ALA A 43 -18.30 4.11 10.03
CA ALA A 43 -19.37 3.18 9.64
C ALA A 43 -19.18 1.75 10.19
N GLY A 44 -18.09 1.47 10.92
CA GLY A 44 -17.77 0.12 11.39
C GLY A 44 -17.41 -0.85 10.26
N LEU A 45 -17.06 -0.35 9.08
CA LEU A 45 -16.67 -1.15 7.93
C LEU A 45 -15.22 -1.63 8.07
N PRO A 46 -14.89 -2.81 7.51
CA PRO A 46 -13.52 -3.29 7.49
C PRO A 46 -12.62 -2.32 6.71
N ARG A 47 -11.33 -2.29 7.09
CA ARG A 47 -10.34 -1.48 6.40
C ARG A 47 -10.25 -1.87 4.92
N PRO A 48 -9.88 -0.93 4.03
CA PRO A 48 -9.58 -1.25 2.64
C PRO A 48 -8.62 -2.44 2.50
N VAL A 49 -8.87 -3.31 1.51
CA VAL A 49 -8.11 -4.55 1.28
C VAL A 49 -6.61 -4.26 1.10
N TRP A 50 -6.25 -3.19 0.39
CA TRP A 50 -4.85 -2.77 0.19
C TRP A 50 -4.10 -2.40 1.50
N ILE A 51 -4.82 -1.98 2.55
CA ILE A 51 -4.24 -1.76 3.89
C ILE A 51 -4.12 -3.08 4.66
N THR A 52 -5.02 -4.03 4.39
CA THR A 52 -5.11 -5.29 5.12
C THR A 52 -3.99 -6.25 4.72
N ASP A 53 -3.68 -6.35 3.43
CA ASP A 53 -2.64 -7.25 2.92
C ASP A 53 -1.24 -6.84 3.40
N THR A 54 -0.91 -5.55 3.35
CA THR A 54 0.41 -5.05 3.80
C THR A 54 0.64 -5.25 5.31
N TYR A 55 -0.39 -5.03 6.12
CA TYR A 55 -0.31 -5.21 7.57
C TYR A 55 -0.24 -6.69 7.97
N GLN A 56 -0.99 -7.58 7.32
CA GLN A 56 -0.92 -9.02 7.58
C GLN A 56 0.42 -9.61 7.15
N GLN A 57 0.95 -9.20 5.99
CA GLN A 57 2.26 -9.59 5.51
C GLN A 57 3.35 -9.13 6.49
N GLN A 58 3.37 -7.86 6.90
CA GLN A 58 4.32 -7.33 7.88
C GLN A 58 4.25 -8.05 9.24
N ILE A 59 3.05 -8.35 9.74
CA ILE A 59 2.89 -9.11 10.98
C ILE A 59 3.40 -10.54 10.81
N SER A 60 3.13 -11.19 9.68
CA SER A 60 3.60 -12.54 9.39
C SER A 60 5.12 -12.59 9.30
N ASP A 61 5.72 -11.63 8.58
CA ASP A 61 7.17 -11.54 8.39
C ASP A 61 7.89 -11.17 9.69
N SER A 62 7.30 -10.30 10.53
CA SER A 62 7.83 -9.99 11.87
C SER A 62 7.77 -11.18 12.84
N ARG A 63 6.95 -12.20 12.54
CA ARG A 63 6.80 -13.42 13.35
C ARG A 63 7.67 -14.57 12.85
N LYS A 64 8.38 -14.43 11.72
CA LYS A 64 9.31 -15.44 11.23
C LYS A 64 10.64 -15.34 12.02
N PRO A 65 11.16 -16.45 12.58
CA PRO A 65 12.45 -16.47 13.26
C PRO A 65 13.59 -16.18 12.26
N GLU A 66 14.62 -15.46 12.71
CA GLU A 66 15.73 -14.94 11.86
C GLU A 66 16.55 -16.01 11.11
N GLU A 67 16.42 -17.30 11.46
CA GLU A 67 17.18 -18.39 10.83
C GLU A 67 16.81 -18.63 9.35
N GLU A 68 15.56 -18.33 8.94
CA GLU A 68 15.13 -18.45 7.54
C GLU A 68 15.60 -17.28 6.65
N GLN A 69 15.97 -16.13 7.23
CA GLN A 69 16.37 -14.94 6.46
C GLN A 69 17.82 -14.99 5.96
N ARG A 70 18.66 -15.90 6.49
CA ARG A 70 20.08 -16.04 6.10
C ARG A 70 20.36 -17.15 5.10
N ALA A 71 19.35 -17.93 4.73
CA ALA A 71 19.48 -19.05 3.79
C ALA A 71 18.78 -18.73 2.46
N THR A 72 19.23 -17.68 1.76
CA THR A 72 18.95 -17.47 0.33
C THR A 72 20.11 -16.71 -0.30
#